data_AF-X1TZ66-F1
#
_entry.id   AF-X1TZ66-F1
#
_cell.length_a   1.000
_cell.length_b   1.000
_cell.length_c   1.000
_cell.angle_alpha   90.00
_cell.angle_beta   90.00
_cell.angle_gamma   90.00
#
_symmetry.space_group_name_H-M   'P 1'
#
loop_
_entity.id
_entity.type
_entity.pdbx_description
1 polymer ?
#
loop_
_entity_poly.entity_id
_entity_poly.type
_entity_poly.pdbx_seq_one_letter_code
_entity_poly.pdbx_strand_id
1 'polypeptide(L)' 'MATTITTATQLQNMKDNLAENYELGGNIDCSGIGNFEPVGSPATPFTGSFDGQ' A
#
# COMPACT_ATOMS: atom_id res chain seq x y z
N MET A 1 -1.77 13.61 7.28
CA MET A 1 -0.37 13.15 7.26
C MET A 1 -0.35 11.85 6.47
N ALA A 2 0.71 11.58 5.72
CA ALA A 2 0.84 10.35 4.92
C ALA A 2 1.90 9.44 5.53
N THR A 3 1.71 8.12 5.40
CA THR A 3 2.69 7.11 5.81
C THR A 3 3.60 6.79 4.63
N THR A 4 4.90 7.03 4.79
CA THR A 4 5.91 6.73 3.77
C THR A 4 6.18 5.22 3.71
N ILE A 5 6.01 4.65 2.52
CA ILE A 5 6.25 3.23 2.24
C ILE A 5 7.60 3.08 1.55
N THR A 6 8.49 2.25 2.10
CA THR A 6 9.83 2.00 1.55
C THR A 6 10.11 0.52 1.30
N THR A 7 9.19 -0.37 1.65
CA THR A 7 9.36 -1.83 1.53
C THR A 7 8.11 -2.52 1.00
N ALA A 8 8.29 -3.67 0.36
CA ALA A 8 7.19 -4.47 -0.18
C ALA A 8 6.21 -4.94 0.91
N THR A 9 6.71 -5.24 2.11
CA THR A 9 5.88 -5.58 3.27
C THR A 9 5.00 -4.42 3.69
N GLN A 10 5.54 -3.20 3.78
CA GLN A 10 4.72 -2.02 4.11
C GLN A 10 3.65 -1.76 3.05
N LEU A 11 3.96 -2.00 1.77
CA LEU A 11 3.00 -1.88 0.68
C LEU A 11 1.83 -2.88 0.85
N GLN A 12 2.12 -4.13 1.20
CA GLN A 12 1.08 -5.12 1.52
C GLN A 12 0.26 -4.78 2.77
N ASN A 13 0.87 -4.13 3.77
CA ASN A 13 0.20 -3.77 5.02
C ASN A 13 -0.82 -2.63 4.85
N MET A 14 -0.87 -1.96 3.71
CA MET A 14 -1.92 -0.96 3.43
C MET A 14 -3.34 -1.53 3.57
N LYS A 15 -3.50 -2.85 3.37
CA LYS A 15 -4.79 -3.54 3.54
C LYS A 15 -5.34 -3.45 4.97
N ASP A 16 -4.48 -3.19 5.95
CA ASP A 16 -4.86 -3.11 7.37
C ASP A 16 -5.44 -1.72 7.73
N ASN A 17 -5.15 -0.68 6.95
CA ASN A 17 -5.72 0.66 7.13
C ASN A 17 -6.04 1.33 5.78
N LEU A 18 -7.24 1.03 5.28
CA LEU A 18 -7.71 1.44 3.95
C LEU A 18 -8.04 2.94 3.82
N ALA A 19 -8.18 3.66 4.93
CA ALA A 19 -8.53 5.08 4.94
C ALA A 19 -7.32 6.01 5.11
N GLU A 20 -6.13 5.46 5.32
CA GLU A 20 -4.91 6.22 5.51
C GLU A 20 -4.30 6.66 4.18
N ASN A 21 -3.60 7.79 4.21
CA ASN A 21 -2.86 8.29 3.06
C ASN A 21 -1.44 7.73 3.06
N TYR A 22 -0.95 7.34 1.90
CA TYR A 22 0.36 6.72 1.72
C TYR A 22 1.13 7.39 0.59
N GLU A 23 2.45 7.41 0.71
CA GLU A 23 3.37 7.89 -0.33
C GLU A 23 4.51 6.89 -0.50
N LEU A 24 4.98 6.69 -1.73
CA LEU A 24 6.18 5.91 -1.98
C LEU A 24 7.43 6.73 -1.64
N GLY A 25 8.30 6.19 -0.78
CA GLY A 25 9.62 6.75 -0.51
C GLY A 25 10.68 6.41 -1.57
N GLY A 26 10.31 5.64 -2.59
CA GLY A 26 11.17 5.22 -3.70
C GLY A 26 10.64 3.95 -4.38
N ASN A 27 11.42 3.43 -5.33
CA ASN A 27 11.09 2.16 -6.01
C ASN A 27 11.09 1.01 -5.00
N ILE A 28 10.04 0.20 -5.04
CA ILE A 28 9.90 -0.98 -4.18
C ILE A 28 9.98 -2.24 -5.04
N ASP A 29 10.95 -3.09 -4.73
CA ASP A 29 11.03 -4.42 -5.31
C ASP A 29 10.05 -5.38 -4.60
N CYS A 30 9.01 -5.80 -5.32
CA CYS A 30 8.00 -6.74 -4.82
C CYS A 30 8.26 -8.20 -5.25
N SER A 31 9.41 -8.51 -5.86
CA SER A 31 9.74 -9.87 -6.31
C SER A 31 9.76 -10.92 -5.19
N GLY A 32 9.97 -10.49 -3.94
CA GLY A 32 9.89 -11.34 -2.75
C GLY A 32 8.47 -11.68 -2.30
N ILE A 33 7.43 -11.07 -2.88
CA ILE A 33 6.02 -11.36 -2.56
C ILE A 33 5.50 -12.40 -3.54
N GLY A 34 5.27 -13.63 -3.06
CA GLY A 34 4.78 -14.72 -3.90
C GLY A 34 3.34 -14.52 -4.42
N ASN A 35 2.48 -13.86 -3.64
CA ASN A 35 1.14 -13.45 -4.06
C ASN A 35 0.80 -12.10 -3.44
N PHE A 36 0.77 -11.05 -4.25
CA PHE A 36 0.38 -9.72 -3.79
C PHE A 36 -1.13 -9.69 -3.56
N GLU A 37 -1.55 -9.27 -2.37
CA GLU A 37 -2.97 -9.25 -2.02
C GLU A 37 -3.56 -7.89 -2.39
N PRO A 38 -4.77 -7.84 -2.97
CA PRO A 38 -5.42 -6.56 -3.23
C PRO A 38 -5.52 -5.70 -1.97
N VAL A 39 -5.21 -4.42 -2.10
CA VAL A 39 -5.45 -3.44 -1.03
C VAL A 39 -6.92 -3.06 -1.06
N GLY A 40 -7.69 -3.73 -0.20
CA GLY A 40 -9.14 -3.59 -0.14
C GLY A 40 -9.88 -4.53 -1.09
N SER A 41 -11.18 -4.31 -1.20
CA SER A 41 -12.09 -5.14 -2.00
C SER A 41 -13.26 -4.28 -2.52
N PRO A 42 -14.10 -4.80 -3.44
CA PRO A 42 -15.32 -4.10 -3.83
C PRO A 42 -16.28 -3.79 -2.66
N ALA A 43 -16.28 -4.64 -1.62
CA ALA A 43 -17.11 -4.42 -0.42
C ALA A 43 -16.45 -3.46 0.59
N THR A 44 -15.13 -3.39 0.59
CA THR A 44 -14.31 -2.57 1.51
C THR A 44 -13.20 -1.90 0.71
N PRO A 45 -13.50 -0.84 -0.05
CA PRO A 45 -12.54 -0.22 -0.95
C PRO A 45 -11.45 0.53 -0.18
N PHE A 46 -10.30 0.72 -0.82
CA PHE A 46 -9.33 1.73 -0.41
C PHE A 46 -9.96 3.12 -0.58
N THR A 47 -9.94 3.93 0.48
CA THR A 47 -10.51 5.28 0.51
C THR A 47 -9.49 6.36 0.85
N GLY A 48 -8.26 5.96 1.19
CA GLY A 48 -7.13 6.86 1.32
C GLY A 48 -6.62 7.41 0.00
N SER A 49 -5.56 8.20 0.08
CA SER A 49 -4.78 8.64 -1.09
C SER A 49 -3.49 7.83 -1.19
N PHE A 50 -3.11 7.48 -2.41
CA PHE A 50 -1.84 6.81 -2.69
C PHE A 50 -1.04 7.64 -3.69
N ASP A 51 0.08 8.19 -3.24
CA ASP A 51 1.01 8.94 -4.08
C ASP A 51 2.19 8.05 -4.48
N GLY A 52 2.31 7.77 -5.78
CA GLY A 52 3.40 6.96 -6.33
C GLY A 52 4.70 7.74 -6.57
N GLN A 53 4.62 9.08 -6.54
CA GLN A 53 5.60 10.04 -7.07
C GLN A 53 5.95 9.90 -8.56
#